data_AF-A0A8T7KI57-F1
#
_entry.id   AF-A0A8T7KI57-F1
#
_cell.length_a   1.000
_cell.length_b   1.000
_cell.length_c   1.000
_cell.angle_alpha   90.00
_cell.angle_beta   90.00
_cell.angle_gamma   90.00
#
_symmetry.space_group_name_H-M   'P 1'
#
loop_
_entity.id
_entity.type
_entity.pdbx_description
1 polymer ?
#
loop_
_entity_poly.entity_id
_entity_poly.type
_entity_poly.pdbx_seq_one_letter_code
_entity_poly.pdbx_strand_id
1 'polypeptide(L)'
;MKSRSNGRKRQAEHNSNGYDQLQGEWLTYYQVASRFSQKAQAQDREDLLHDIMIALADVARNNGHKPFTEVAMYRVASVTVTHYWRAQYRLTNGLDCGSCSKAQRQKCRKEWLYSDCPKAVKLGSLDKPIADDDGNLTELGELIADDHAIDLDAWLDADTFLSGCPQRLIAIARKITSGQVLTQYERLYLYRFRKREQKRLIE
;
A
#
# COMPACT_ATOMS: atom_id res chain seq x y z
N MET A 1 -19.49 65.55 -3.63
CA MET A 1 -19.05 64.30 -2.95
C MET A 1 -18.32 63.43 -3.96
N LYS A 2 -16.99 63.22 -3.80
CA LYS A 2 -16.17 62.39 -4.69
C LYS A 2 -16.19 60.93 -4.18
N SER A 3 -16.79 60.02 -4.93
CA SER A 3 -16.73 58.58 -4.63
C SER A 3 -15.39 58.02 -5.08
N ARG A 4 -14.57 57.56 -4.13
CA ARG A 4 -13.33 56.81 -4.37
C ARG A 4 -13.69 55.36 -4.70
N SER A 5 -13.44 54.93 -5.93
CA SER A 5 -13.46 53.51 -6.29
C SER A 5 -12.25 52.83 -5.65
N ASN A 6 -12.51 51.99 -4.66
CA ASN A 6 -11.48 51.13 -4.08
C ASN A 6 -11.18 50.03 -5.10
N GLY A 7 -10.16 50.24 -5.93
CA GLY A 7 -9.65 49.22 -6.84
C GLY A 7 -9.18 48.02 -6.02
N ARG A 8 -9.93 46.92 -6.07
CA ARG A 8 -9.44 45.60 -5.65
C ARG A 8 -8.13 45.36 -6.41
N LYS A 9 -7.00 45.37 -5.70
CA LYS A 9 -5.73 44.86 -6.24
C LYS A 9 -6.01 43.43 -6.69
N ARG A 10 -5.97 43.19 -8.00
CA ARG A 10 -5.91 41.83 -8.54
C ARG A 10 -4.70 41.17 -7.88
N GLN A 11 -4.93 40.01 -7.26
CA GLN A 11 -3.83 39.14 -6.85
C GLN A 11 -2.98 38.86 -8.10
N ALA A 12 -1.65 38.86 -7.94
CA ALA A 12 -0.73 38.53 -9.03
C ALA A 12 -1.08 37.15 -9.58
N GLU A 13 -1.02 36.99 -10.90
CA GLU A 13 -1.21 35.70 -11.57
C GLU A 13 -0.18 34.69 -11.03
N HIS A 14 -0.65 33.72 -10.26
CA HIS A 14 0.18 32.65 -9.73
C HIS A 14 0.21 31.48 -10.72
N ASN A 15 0.56 31.75 -11.98
CA ASN A 15 0.67 30.76 -13.07
C ASN A 15 2.13 30.43 -13.43
N SER A 16 3.05 30.56 -12.47
CA SER A 16 4.39 29.97 -12.61
C SER A 16 4.35 28.57 -12.02
N ASN A 17 4.62 27.55 -12.83
CA ASN A 17 4.55 26.14 -12.43
C ASN A 17 5.67 25.74 -11.44
N GLY A 18 6.34 26.68 -10.76
CA GLY A 18 7.43 26.45 -9.81
C GLY A 18 8.77 26.07 -10.43
N TYR A 19 8.79 25.58 -11.67
CA TYR A 19 10.00 25.09 -12.36
C TYR A 19 10.83 26.17 -13.05
N ASP A 20 10.37 27.42 -13.12
CA ASP A 20 11.05 28.53 -13.81
C ASP A 20 12.40 28.92 -13.18
N GLN A 21 12.65 28.45 -11.95
CA GLN A 21 13.88 28.70 -11.20
C GLN A 21 14.92 27.58 -11.37
N LEU A 22 14.59 26.49 -12.05
CA LEU A 22 15.53 25.38 -12.25
C LEU A 22 16.70 25.80 -13.14
N GLN A 23 17.91 25.39 -12.75
CA GLN A 23 19.15 25.69 -13.45
C GLN A 23 19.98 24.41 -13.64
N GLY A 24 20.92 24.45 -14.59
CA GLY A 24 21.84 23.34 -14.86
C GLY A 24 21.13 22.04 -15.25
N GLU A 25 21.61 20.92 -14.73
CA GLU A 25 21.12 19.58 -15.09
C GLU A 25 19.63 19.38 -14.77
N TRP A 26 19.14 19.98 -13.68
CA TRP A 26 17.74 19.86 -13.29
C TRP A 26 16.78 20.50 -14.29
N LEU A 27 17.19 21.61 -14.92
CA LEU A 27 16.41 22.21 -16.01
C LEU A 27 16.32 21.27 -17.21
N THR A 28 17.43 20.62 -17.57
CA THR A 28 17.46 19.61 -18.64
C THR A 28 16.56 18.42 -18.29
N TYR A 29 16.62 17.92 -17.06
CA TYR A 29 15.77 16.80 -16.62
C TYR A 29 14.30 17.17 -16.65
N TYR A 30 13.93 18.37 -16.21
CA TYR A 30 12.57 18.89 -16.29
C TYR A 30 12.07 18.98 -17.74
N GLN A 31 12.89 19.47 -18.68
CA GLN A 31 12.53 19.53 -20.09
C GLN A 31 12.28 18.14 -20.70
N VAL A 32 13.04 17.13 -20.27
CA VAL A 32 12.80 15.74 -20.68
C VAL A 32 11.54 15.20 -20.02
N ALA A 33 11.39 15.37 -18.71
CA ALA A 33 10.28 14.84 -17.92
C ALA A 33 8.92 15.43 -18.35
N SER A 34 8.85 16.74 -18.60
CA SER A 34 7.64 17.44 -19.06
C SER A 34 7.09 16.91 -20.39
N ARG A 35 7.95 16.37 -21.27
CA ARG A 35 7.52 15.70 -22.52
C ARG A 35 6.85 14.35 -22.29
N PHE A 36 7.06 13.73 -21.13
CA PHE A 36 6.57 12.39 -20.79
C PHE A 36 5.48 12.39 -19.72
N SER A 37 5.38 13.45 -18.90
CA SER A 37 4.42 13.56 -17.80
C SER A 37 2.97 13.31 -18.22
N GLN A 38 2.58 13.75 -19.41
CA GLN A 38 1.24 13.56 -19.96
C GLN A 38 0.88 12.09 -20.24
N LYS A 39 1.84 11.16 -20.18
CA LYS A 39 1.63 9.71 -20.35
C LYS A 39 1.10 9.02 -19.09
N ALA A 40 1.05 9.70 -17.95
CA ALA A 40 0.37 9.23 -16.74
C ALA A 40 -1.12 9.61 -16.72
N GLN A 41 -1.86 9.06 -15.76
CA GLN A 41 -3.19 9.56 -15.41
C GLN A 41 -3.12 11.05 -15.06
N ALA A 42 -4.21 11.79 -15.28
CA ALA A 42 -4.23 13.24 -15.15
C ALA A 42 -3.77 13.74 -13.78
N GLN A 43 -4.18 13.03 -12.72
CA GLN A 43 -3.82 13.32 -11.33
C GLN A 43 -2.34 13.01 -11.01
N ASP A 44 -1.72 12.07 -11.72
CA ASP A 44 -0.36 11.59 -11.44
C ASP A 44 0.69 12.24 -12.36
N ARG A 45 0.31 13.22 -13.18
CA ARG A 45 1.23 13.82 -14.16
C ARG A 45 2.43 14.50 -13.48
N GLU A 46 2.19 15.18 -12.37
CA GLU A 46 3.25 15.83 -11.60
C GLU A 46 4.12 14.81 -10.88
N ASP A 47 3.54 13.74 -10.33
CA ASP A 47 4.29 12.66 -9.71
C ASP A 47 5.21 11.96 -10.72
N LEU A 48 4.67 11.59 -11.90
CA LEU A 48 5.48 11.00 -12.97
C LEU A 48 6.59 11.95 -13.44
N LEU A 49 6.32 13.26 -13.50
CA LEU A 49 7.33 14.25 -13.85
C LEU A 49 8.50 14.21 -12.86
N HIS A 50 8.20 14.24 -11.56
CA HIS A 50 9.21 14.17 -10.52
C HIS A 50 9.94 12.83 -10.50
N ASP A 51 9.23 11.71 -10.67
CA ASP A 51 9.82 10.37 -10.76
C ASP A 51 10.83 10.28 -11.91
N ILE A 52 10.52 10.86 -13.07
CA ILE A 52 11.47 10.91 -14.20
C ILE A 52 12.68 11.76 -13.84
N MET A 53 12.49 12.94 -13.23
CA MET A 53 13.59 13.81 -12.84
C MET A 53 14.54 13.12 -11.85
N ILE A 54 14.00 12.43 -10.83
CA ILE A 54 14.77 11.66 -9.86
C ILE A 54 15.51 10.51 -10.55
N ALA A 55 14.83 9.74 -11.41
CA ALA A 55 15.44 8.64 -12.15
C ALA A 55 16.59 9.11 -13.05
N LEU A 56 16.46 10.28 -13.69
CA LEU A 56 17.52 10.89 -14.49
C LEU A 56 18.72 11.27 -13.61
N ALA A 57 18.48 11.93 -12.48
CA ALA A 57 19.54 12.31 -11.54
C ALA A 57 20.28 11.09 -10.98
N ASP A 58 19.56 10.02 -10.64
CA ASP A 58 20.14 8.78 -10.14
C ASP A 58 20.99 8.07 -11.19
N VAL A 59 20.51 8.01 -12.44
CA VAL A 59 21.28 7.43 -13.54
C VAL A 59 22.52 8.28 -13.81
N ALA A 60 22.41 9.60 -13.85
CA ALA A 60 23.54 10.51 -14.05
C ALA A 60 24.62 10.33 -12.98
N ARG A 61 24.23 10.26 -11.70
CA ARG A 61 25.14 10.02 -10.57
C ARG A 61 25.89 8.70 -10.71
N ASN A 62 25.24 7.67 -11.27
CA ASN A 62 25.79 6.34 -11.44
C ASN A 62 26.44 6.10 -12.82
N ASN A 63 26.44 7.09 -13.72
CA ASN A 63 26.96 6.96 -15.10
C ASN A 63 28.50 7.11 -15.18
N GLY A 64 29.17 7.32 -14.06
CA GLY A 64 30.60 7.63 -14.00
C GLY A 64 30.94 8.93 -14.73
N HIS A 65 32.15 9.03 -15.29
CA HIS A 65 32.59 10.22 -16.05
C HIS A 65 32.05 10.29 -17.49
N LYS A 66 31.03 9.49 -17.83
CA LYS A 66 30.46 9.48 -19.18
C LYS A 66 29.39 10.57 -19.31
N PRO A 67 29.33 11.29 -20.44
CA PRO A 67 28.27 12.25 -20.68
C PRO A 67 26.92 11.53 -20.70
N PHE A 68 25.94 12.07 -19.98
CA PHE A 68 24.57 11.56 -20.02
C PHE A 68 23.84 12.16 -21.21
N THR A 69 23.74 11.40 -22.30
CA THR A 69 23.19 11.90 -23.57
C THR A 69 21.67 12.04 -23.50
N GLU A 70 21.11 12.99 -24.26
CA GLU A 70 19.66 13.21 -24.34
C GLU A 70 18.88 11.94 -24.73
N VAL A 71 19.43 11.13 -25.65
CA VAL A 71 18.83 9.84 -26.05
C VAL A 71 18.77 8.87 -24.86
N ALA A 72 19.81 8.84 -24.01
CA ALA A 72 19.79 8.03 -22.81
C ALA A 72 18.75 8.56 -21.80
N MET A 73 18.62 9.89 -21.67
CA MET A 73 17.57 10.49 -20.84
C MET A 73 16.17 10.09 -21.31
N TYR A 74 15.90 10.13 -22.63
CA TYR A 74 14.62 9.67 -23.17
C TYR A 74 14.35 8.19 -22.93
N ARG A 75 15.38 7.34 -22.94
CA ARG A 75 15.22 5.93 -22.58
C ARG A 75 14.84 5.77 -21.12
N VAL A 76 15.51 6.48 -20.21
CA VAL A 76 15.17 6.48 -18.79
C VAL A 76 13.73 6.94 -18.59
N ALA A 77 13.34 8.08 -19.16
CA ALA A 77 11.97 8.59 -19.08
C ALA A 77 10.92 7.59 -19.60
N SER A 78 11.19 6.95 -20.74
CA SER A 78 10.30 5.92 -21.31
C SER A 78 10.16 4.68 -20.41
N VAL A 79 11.27 4.26 -19.79
CA VAL A 79 11.28 3.15 -18.83
C VAL A 79 10.51 3.53 -17.56
N THR A 80 10.70 4.72 -17.01
CA THR A 80 9.95 5.22 -15.85
C THR A 80 8.43 5.23 -16.10
N VAL A 81 8.00 5.70 -17.28
CA VAL A 81 6.58 5.60 -17.70
C VAL A 81 6.08 4.16 -17.71
N THR A 82 6.91 3.22 -18.17
CA THR A 82 6.55 1.79 -18.15
C THR A 82 6.43 1.26 -16.73
N HIS A 83 7.29 1.70 -15.80
CA HIS A 83 7.20 1.34 -14.39
C HIS A 83 5.95 1.92 -13.72
N TYR A 84 5.61 3.18 -14.02
CA TYR A 84 4.36 3.80 -13.58
C TYR A 84 3.14 2.95 -13.98
N TRP A 85 3.00 2.59 -15.26
CA TRP A 85 1.86 1.79 -15.71
C TRP A 85 1.85 0.37 -15.14
N ARG A 86 3.02 -0.24 -14.87
CA ARG A 86 3.10 -1.53 -14.17
C ARG A 86 2.66 -1.41 -12.72
N ALA A 87 3.04 -0.35 -12.03
CA ALA A 87 2.60 -0.08 -10.66
C ALA A 87 1.09 0.13 -10.60
N GLN A 88 0.54 0.96 -11.50
CA GLN A 88 -0.91 1.17 -11.64
C GLN A 88 -1.67 -0.11 -11.97
N TYR A 89 -1.13 -0.94 -12.89
CA TYR A 89 -1.73 -2.24 -13.21
C TYR A 89 -1.74 -3.18 -11.99
N ARG A 90 -0.67 -3.18 -11.20
CA ARG A 90 -0.60 -3.96 -9.96
C ARG A 90 -1.57 -3.46 -8.89
N LEU A 91 -1.71 -2.15 -8.73
CA LEU A 91 -2.69 -1.57 -7.82
C LEU A 91 -4.12 -1.98 -8.19
N THR A 92 -4.44 -2.01 -9.47
CA THR A 92 -5.80 -2.32 -9.93
C THR A 92 -6.10 -3.81 -10.04
N ASN A 93 -5.09 -4.65 -10.34
CA ASN A 93 -5.27 -6.07 -10.67
C ASN A 93 -4.55 -7.03 -9.70
N GLY A 94 -3.94 -6.52 -8.62
CA GLY A 94 -3.24 -7.30 -7.61
C GLY A 94 -1.90 -7.92 -8.06
N LEU A 95 -1.50 -7.75 -9.32
CA LEU A 95 -0.24 -8.28 -9.86
C LEU A 95 0.26 -7.47 -11.04
N ASP A 96 1.55 -7.59 -11.36
CA ASP A 96 2.11 -7.15 -12.63
C ASP A 96 2.62 -8.33 -13.46
N CYS A 97 2.76 -8.14 -14.77
CA CYS A 97 3.23 -9.19 -15.69
C CYS A 97 4.64 -9.70 -15.38
N GLY A 98 5.44 -8.97 -14.61
CA GLY A 98 6.75 -9.40 -14.12
C GLY A 98 6.66 -10.60 -13.17
N SER A 99 5.55 -10.74 -12.44
CA SER A 99 5.25 -11.90 -11.59
C SER A 99 4.89 -13.18 -12.37
N CYS A 100 4.77 -13.09 -13.71
CA CYS A 100 4.43 -14.22 -14.57
C CYS A 100 5.69 -14.84 -15.21
N SER A 101 5.67 -16.17 -15.34
CA SER A 101 6.74 -16.93 -15.99
C SER A 101 6.88 -16.55 -17.47
N LYS A 102 8.03 -16.87 -18.07
CA LYS A 102 8.26 -16.63 -19.51
C LYS A 102 7.22 -17.34 -20.38
N ALA A 103 6.88 -18.59 -20.03
CA ALA A 103 5.87 -19.38 -20.74
C ALA A 103 4.48 -18.74 -20.65
N GLN A 104 4.09 -18.25 -19.47
CA GLN A 104 2.81 -17.54 -19.28
C GLN A 104 2.75 -16.27 -20.14
N ARG A 105 3.80 -15.44 -20.13
CA ARG A 105 3.86 -14.22 -20.95
C ARG A 105 3.84 -14.52 -22.44
N GLN A 106 4.48 -15.61 -22.88
CA GLN A 106 4.42 -16.05 -24.27
C GLN A 106 3.00 -16.45 -24.68
N LYS A 107 2.28 -17.17 -23.81
CA LYS A 107 0.87 -17.50 -24.02
C LYS A 107 0.02 -16.23 -24.13
N CYS A 108 0.15 -15.31 -23.18
CA CYS A 108 -0.56 -14.02 -23.22
C CYS A 108 -0.27 -13.24 -24.51
N ARG A 109 0.97 -13.27 -25.02
CA ARG A 109 1.32 -12.62 -26.29
C ARG A 109 0.67 -13.29 -27.50
N LYS A 110 0.65 -14.63 -27.52
CA LYS A 110 0.07 -15.41 -28.63
C LYS A 110 -1.44 -15.24 -28.71
N GLU A 111 -2.11 -15.20 -27.55
CA GLU A 111 -3.57 -15.16 -27.43
C GLU A 111 -4.11 -13.75 -27.14
N TRP A 112 -3.24 -12.74 -27.10
CA TRP A 112 -3.58 -11.33 -26.81
C TRP A 112 -4.35 -11.12 -25.49
N LEU A 113 -3.98 -11.84 -24.43
CA LEU A 113 -4.65 -11.81 -23.11
C LEU A 113 -4.23 -10.62 -22.22
N TYR A 114 -3.78 -9.50 -22.80
CA TYR A 114 -3.32 -8.35 -22.01
C TYR A 114 -4.49 -7.55 -21.43
N SER A 115 -5.61 -7.46 -22.14
CA SER A 115 -6.85 -6.84 -21.64
C SER A 115 -7.50 -7.67 -20.55
N ASP A 116 -7.51 -8.99 -20.72
CA ASP A 116 -8.25 -9.94 -19.90
C ASP A 116 -7.29 -10.97 -19.30
N CYS A 117 -6.43 -10.49 -18.40
CA CYS A 117 -5.44 -11.33 -17.74
C CYS A 117 -6.15 -12.39 -16.88
N PRO A 118 -5.91 -13.70 -17.11
CA PRO A 118 -6.59 -14.76 -16.36
C PRO A 118 -6.13 -14.88 -14.90
N LYS A 119 -5.02 -14.21 -14.54
CA LYS A 119 -4.46 -14.22 -13.18
C LYS A 119 -4.85 -12.96 -12.40
N ALA A 120 -5.33 -11.92 -13.07
CA ALA A 120 -5.64 -10.63 -12.47
C ALA A 120 -6.80 -10.77 -11.48
N VAL A 121 -6.59 -10.25 -10.27
CA VAL A 121 -7.64 -10.09 -9.26
C VAL A 121 -7.96 -8.61 -9.21
N LYS A 122 -9.04 -8.21 -9.90
CA LYS A 122 -9.46 -6.80 -9.92
C LYS A 122 -9.90 -6.39 -8.52
N LEU A 123 -9.26 -5.37 -7.97
CA LEU A 123 -9.69 -4.80 -6.70
C LEU A 123 -11.00 -4.05 -6.90
N GLY A 124 -11.97 -4.30 -6.02
CA GLY A 124 -13.20 -3.53 -5.91
C GLY A 124 -13.03 -2.36 -4.97
N SER A 125 -13.73 -1.25 -5.22
CA SER A 125 -13.84 -0.16 -4.26
C SER A 125 -14.70 -0.61 -3.08
N LEU A 126 -14.31 -0.25 -1.85
CA LEU A 126 -15.13 -0.47 -0.65
C LEU A 126 -16.35 0.47 -0.64
N ASP A 127 -16.20 1.67 -1.19
CA ASP A 127 -17.28 2.66 -1.36
C ASP A 127 -18.26 2.28 -2.48
N LYS A 128 -18.15 1.07 -3.05
CA LYS A 128 -19.05 0.59 -4.10
C LYS A 128 -20.45 0.42 -3.50
N PRO A 129 -21.49 1.09 -4.04
CA PRO A 129 -22.85 0.92 -3.54
C PRO A 129 -23.39 -0.46 -3.92
N ILE A 130 -24.03 -1.12 -2.97
CA ILE A 130 -24.69 -2.41 -3.08
C ILE A 130 -26.15 -2.22 -2.66
N ALA A 131 -27.06 -2.66 -3.52
CA ALA A 131 -28.49 -2.63 -3.22
C ALA A 131 -28.88 -3.85 -2.39
N ASP A 132 -29.62 -3.64 -1.31
CA ASP A 132 -30.29 -4.69 -0.57
C ASP A 132 -31.60 -5.14 -1.27
N ASP A 133 -32.28 -6.14 -0.70
CA ASP A 133 -33.54 -6.67 -1.22
C ASP A 133 -34.69 -5.63 -1.18
N ASP A 134 -34.59 -4.60 -0.34
CA ASP A 134 -35.56 -3.51 -0.19
C ASP A 134 -35.22 -2.30 -1.08
N GLY A 135 -34.10 -2.33 -1.81
CA GLY A 135 -33.62 -1.29 -2.70
C GLY A 135 -32.83 -0.15 -2.05
N ASN A 136 -32.46 -0.25 -0.77
CA ASN A 136 -31.56 0.69 -0.11
C ASN A 136 -30.12 0.42 -0.53
N LEU A 137 -29.31 1.48 -0.60
CA LEU A 137 -27.90 1.39 -0.95
C LEU A 137 -27.03 1.39 0.31
N THR A 138 -26.20 0.36 0.44
CA THR A 138 -25.17 0.23 1.48
C THR A 138 -23.80 0.11 0.81
N GLU A 139 -22.74 0.60 1.43
CA GLU A 139 -21.38 0.48 0.87
C GLU A 139 -20.83 -0.94 1.06
N LEU A 140 -20.09 -1.46 0.07
CA LEU A 140 -19.47 -2.79 0.15
C LEU A 140 -18.61 -2.96 1.40
N GLY A 141 -17.89 -1.91 1.81
CA GLY A 141 -17.05 -1.92 3.01
C GLY A 141 -17.82 -2.24 4.30
N GLU A 142 -19.07 -1.78 4.42
CA GLU A 142 -19.91 -2.01 5.61
C GLU A 142 -20.43 -3.45 5.69
N LEU A 143 -20.38 -4.19 4.59
CA LEU A 143 -20.85 -5.57 4.48
C LEU A 143 -19.73 -6.60 4.69
N ILE A 144 -18.47 -6.16 4.81
CA ILE A 144 -17.32 -7.04 5.03
C ILE A 144 -17.05 -7.13 6.53
N ALA A 145 -17.10 -8.35 7.07
CA ALA A 145 -16.74 -8.60 8.47
C ALA A 145 -15.24 -8.40 8.71
N ASP A 146 -14.89 -7.82 9.86
CA ASP A 146 -13.50 -7.75 10.33
C ASP A 146 -13.15 -9.05 11.09
N ASP A 147 -12.48 -9.98 10.40
CA ASP A 147 -12.00 -11.25 10.97
C ASP A 147 -10.96 -11.05 12.10
N HIS A 148 -10.49 -9.82 12.31
CA HIS A 148 -9.59 -9.43 13.39
C HIS A 148 -10.27 -8.63 14.51
N ALA A 149 -11.59 -8.47 14.46
CA ALA A 149 -12.33 -7.85 15.55
C ALA A 149 -12.08 -8.59 16.87
N ILE A 150 -11.84 -7.83 17.93
CA ILE A 150 -11.69 -8.40 19.27
C ILE A 150 -13.04 -8.96 19.69
N ASP A 151 -13.08 -10.26 19.96
CA ASP A 151 -14.23 -10.88 20.63
C ASP A 151 -14.29 -10.35 22.07
N LEU A 152 -15.21 -9.41 22.30
CA LEU A 152 -15.38 -8.75 23.60
C LEU A 152 -15.79 -9.72 24.69
N ASP A 153 -16.62 -10.71 24.36
CA ASP A 153 -17.09 -11.71 25.32
C ASP A 153 -15.95 -12.65 25.70
N ALA A 154 -15.22 -13.15 24.71
CA ALA A 154 -14.03 -13.96 24.97
C ALA A 154 -12.96 -13.18 25.75
N TRP A 155 -12.83 -11.86 25.50
CA TRP A 155 -11.91 -11.00 26.23
C TRP A 155 -12.34 -10.80 27.69
N LEU A 156 -13.63 -10.56 27.95
CA LEU A 156 -14.18 -10.47 29.31
C LEU A 156 -14.10 -11.79 30.07
N ASP A 157 -14.36 -12.91 29.41
CA ASP A 157 -14.20 -14.24 29.99
C ASP A 157 -12.74 -14.52 30.37
N ALA A 158 -11.79 -14.13 29.51
CA ALA A 158 -10.37 -14.25 29.79
C ALA A 158 -9.95 -13.37 30.98
N ASP A 159 -10.44 -12.12 31.06
CA ASP A 159 -10.16 -11.22 32.18
C ASP A 159 -10.75 -11.74 33.50
N THR A 160 -11.98 -12.24 33.46
CA THR A 160 -12.66 -12.86 34.60
C THR A 160 -11.90 -14.09 35.08
N PHE A 161 -11.46 -14.95 34.16
CA PHE A 161 -10.65 -16.12 34.47
C PHE A 161 -9.31 -15.72 35.11
N LEU A 162 -8.60 -14.74 34.54
CA LEU A 162 -7.33 -14.26 35.07
C LEU A 162 -7.47 -13.65 36.46
N SER A 163 -8.54 -12.90 36.71
CA SER A 163 -8.84 -12.32 38.02
C SER A 163 -9.10 -13.37 39.10
N GLY A 164 -9.75 -14.49 38.74
CA GLY A 164 -9.95 -15.64 39.64
C GLY A 164 -8.74 -16.59 39.75
N CYS A 165 -7.71 -16.40 38.92
CA CYS A 165 -6.62 -17.35 38.77
C CYS A 165 -5.54 -17.18 39.87
N PRO A 166 -5.01 -18.28 40.43
CA PRO A 166 -3.90 -18.19 41.37
C PRO A 166 -2.67 -17.49 40.76
N GLN A 167 -2.11 -16.51 41.47
CA GLN A 167 -0.97 -15.69 41.00
C GLN A 167 0.24 -16.52 40.54
N ARG A 168 0.46 -17.68 41.17
CA ARG A 168 1.53 -18.62 40.80
C ARG A 168 1.33 -19.21 39.41
N LEU A 169 0.09 -19.46 38.99
CA LEU A 169 -0.22 -19.97 37.65
C LEU A 169 0.01 -18.88 36.59
N ILE A 170 -0.37 -17.63 36.89
CA ILE A 170 -0.10 -16.46 36.03
C ILE A 170 1.41 -16.27 35.83
N ALA A 171 2.20 -16.39 36.90
CA ALA A 171 3.66 -16.30 36.82
C ALA A 171 4.27 -17.41 35.93
N ILE A 172 3.76 -18.64 36.05
CA ILE A 172 4.15 -19.76 35.17
C ILE A 172 3.77 -19.47 33.71
N ALA A 173 2.55 -18.97 33.47
CA ALA A 173 2.10 -18.61 32.12
C ALA A 173 3.01 -17.55 31.49
N ARG A 174 3.35 -16.47 32.22
CA ARG A 174 4.28 -15.43 31.74
C ARG A 174 5.65 -15.98 31.37
N LYS A 175 6.17 -16.97 32.11
CA LYS A 175 7.42 -17.65 31.78
C LYS A 175 7.31 -18.45 30.47
N ILE A 176 6.20 -19.13 30.25
CA ILE A 176 5.94 -19.87 29.00
C ILE A 176 5.89 -18.90 27.82
N THR A 177 5.12 -17.80 27.92
CA THR A 177 4.98 -16.82 26.85
C THR A 177 6.30 -16.10 26.52
N SER A 178 7.17 -15.91 27.51
CA SER A 178 8.52 -15.34 27.32
C SER A 178 9.58 -16.39 26.91
N GLY A 179 9.19 -17.65 26.70
CA GLY A 179 10.10 -18.72 26.26
C GLY A 179 11.07 -19.22 27.34
N GLN A 180 10.84 -18.91 28.61
CA GLN A 180 11.70 -19.34 29.72
C GLN A 180 11.43 -20.79 30.13
N VAL A 181 12.47 -21.50 30.57
CA VAL A 181 12.36 -22.89 31.02
C VAL A 181 11.69 -22.94 32.40
N LEU A 182 10.62 -23.72 32.52
CA LEU A 182 9.96 -23.98 33.80
C LEU A 182 10.80 -24.91 34.68
N THR A 183 10.88 -24.59 35.97
CA THR A 183 11.45 -25.45 37.01
C THR A 183 10.60 -26.71 37.23
N GLN A 184 11.20 -27.74 37.85
CA GLN A 184 10.48 -29.00 38.13
C GLN A 184 9.22 -28.78 39.00
N TYR A 185 9.29 -27.88 39.99
CA TYR A 185 8.16 -27.55 40.85
C TYR A 185 7.04 -26.80 40.11
N GLU A 186 7.39 -25.90 39.19
CA GLU A 186 6.41 -25.19 38.35
C GLU A 186 5.69 -26.13 37.40
N ARG A 187 6.42 -27.08 36.78
CA ARG A 187 5.83 -28.13 35.94
C ARG A 187 4.87 -29.01 36.74
N LEU A 188 5.27 -29.42 37.95
CA LEU A 188 4.42 -30.23 38.82
C LEU A 188 3.15 -29.47 39.25
N TYR A 189 3.29 -28.18 39.57
CA TYR A 189 2.15 -27.32 39.92
C TYR A 189 1.17 -27.18 38.75
N LEU A 190 1.67 -26.88 37.55
CA LEU A 190 0.87 -26.80 36.32
C LEU A 190 0.19 -28.13 35.99
N TYR A 191 0.89 -29.26 36.16
CA TYR A 191 0.32 -30.60 35.94
C TYR A 191 -0.86 -30.88 36.87
N ARG A 192 -0.71 -30.60 38.18
CA ARG A 192 -1.79 -30.79 39.16
C ARG A 192 -3.00 -29.92 38.83
N PHE A 193 -2.76 -28.66 38.45
CA PHE A 193 -3.83 -27.74 38.07
C PHE A 193 -4.57 -28.23 36.82
N ARG A 194 -3.86 -28.63 35.76
CA ARG A 194 -4.46 -29.20 34.54
C ARG A 194 -5.29 -30.45 34.82
N LYS A 195 -4.80 -31.34 35.69
CA LYS A 195 -5.51 -32.58 36.05
C LYS A 195 -6.81 -32.31 36.82
N ARG A 196 -6.86 -31.21 37.59
CA ARG A 196 -8.07 -30.78 38.31
C ARG A 196 -9.13 -30.23 37.36
N GLU A 197 -8.74 -29.38 36.41
CA GLU A 197 -9.64 -28.71 35.47
C GLU A 197 -10.03 -29.60 34.26
N GLN A 198 -9.41 -30.78 34.12
CA GLN A 198 -9.71 -31.70 33.04
C GLN A 198 -11.14 -32.24 33.17
N LYS A 199 -12.03 -31.76 32.29
CA LYS A 199 -13.37 -32.34 32.12
C LYS A 199 -13.24 -33.79 31.65
N ARG A 200 -13.99 -34.71 32.25
CA ARG A 200 -14.07 -36.10 31.77
C ARG A 200 -14.83 -36.08 30.44
N LEU A 201 -14.33 -36.82 29.46
CA LEU A 201 -14.91 -36.86 28.10
C LEU A 201 -16.22 -37.67 28.01
N ILE A 202 -16.74 -38.20 29.12
CA ILE A 202 -17.97 -38.99 29.18
C ILE A 202 -18.66 -38.73 30.53
N GLU A 203 -19.91 -38.28 30.48
CA GLU A 203 -21.01 -38.80 31.31
C GLU A 203 -21.91 -39.65 30.39
#